data_AF-A0AA90Z1X1-F1
#
_entry.id   AF-A0AA90Z1X1-F1
#
_cell.length_a   1.000
_cell.length_b   1.000
_cell.length_c   1.000
_cell.angle_alpha   90.00
_cell.angle_beta   90.00
_cell.angle_gamma   90.00
#
_symmetry.space_group_name_H-M   'P 1'
#
loop_
_entity.id
_entity.type
_entity.pdbx_description
1 polymer ?
#
loop_
_entity_poly.entity_id
_entity_poly.type
_entity_poly.pdbx_seq_one_letter_code
_entity_poly.pdbx_strand_id
1 'polypeptide(L)'
;MTGISATDNVNPVFGWVGFCIASLALFAALFVFWAGPFAPQQTAGVSLGELAAEIGKSTLRAAAGMEQPEPVARARDLDDFLRIGVAMLGGLAIVISAVGILRHEKRRPAIAGMVIGTGAILFQFFAFAFFALLGVLVIMALLNSFSDVFSGLFGG
;
A
#
# COMPACT_ATOMS: atom_id res chain seq x y z
N MET A 1 -30.85 43.45 -16.18
CA MET A 1 -29.57 42.98 -15.60
C MET A 1 -29.33 41.57 -16.09
N THR A 2 -28.76 41.43 -17.29
CA THR A 2 -28.47 40.14 -17.94
C THR A 2 -26.99 40.14 -18.30
N GLY A 3 -26.19 39.40 -17.54
CA GLY A 3 -24.74 39.38 -17.70
C GLY A 3 -24.12 38.18 -16.98
N ILE A 4 -24.72 37.00 -17.14
CA ILE A 4 -24.04 35.73 -16.82
C ILE A 4 -24.03 34.91 -18.10
N SER A 5 -22.87 34.78 -18.72
CA SER A 5 -22.38 33.55 -19.37
C SER A 5 -21.18 33.84 -20.29
N ALA A 6 -20.10 34.41 -19.73
CA ALA A 6 -18.79 34.03 -20.23
C ALA A 6 -18.50 32.63 -19.66
N THR A 7 -19.09 31.60 -20.27
CA THR A 7 -18.56 30.25 -20.08
C THR A 7 -17.29 30.19 -20.89
N ASP A 8 -16.15 30.31 -20.23
CA ASP A 8 -14.86 30.00 -20.82
C ASP A 8 -14.92 28.54 -21.30
N ASN A 9 -15.24 28.37 -22.58
CA ASN A 9 -15.33 27.09 -23.26
C ASN A 9 -13.93 26.60 -23.64
N VAL A 10 -13.01 26.63 -22.68
CA VAL A 10 -11.72 25.97 -22.81
C VAL A 10 -12.01 24.47 -22.66
N ASN A 11 -11.70 23.72 -23.71
CA ASN A 11 -11.88 22.28 -23.75
C ASN A 11 -11.07 21.65 -22.59
N PRO A 12 -11.70 20.89 -21.66
CA PRO A 12 -11.03 20.40 -20.46
C PRO A 12 -10.17 19.16 -20.73
N VAL A 13 -9.19 19.29 -21.62
CA VAL A 13 -8.37 18.17 -22.08
C VAL A 13 -7.52 17.63 -20.93
N PHE A 14 -6.88 18.52 -20.14
CA PHE A 14 -6.07 18.08 -19.00
C PHE A 14 -6.95 17.51 -17.88
N GLY A 15 -8.12 18.09 -17.64
CA GLY A 15 -9.10 17.53 -16.71
C GLY A 15 -9.52 16.10 -17.06
N TRP A 16 -9.81 15.82 -18.34
CA TRP A 16 -10.19 14.47 -18.79
C TRP A 16 -9.03 13.48 -18.77
N VAL A 17 -7.84 13.90 -19.18
CA VAL A 17 -6.64 13.05 -19.12
C VAL A 17 -6.32 12.67 -17.68
N GLY A 18 -6.33 13.64 -16.76
CA GLY A 18 -6.14 13.39 -15.32
C GLY A 18 -7.20 12.43 -14.76
N PHE A 19 -8.47 12.62 -15.13
CA PHE A 19 -9.55 11.71 -14.73
C PHE A 19 -9.36 10.27 -15.24
N CYS A 20 -8.98 10.09 -16.51
CA CYS A 20 -8.77 8.77 -17.09
C CYS A 20 -7.59 8.05 -16.42
N ILE A 21 -6.48 8.76 -16.19
CA ILE A 21 -5.29 8.20 -15.51
C ILE A 21 -5.62 7.87 -14.06
N ALA A 22 -6.34 8.74 -13.35
CA ALA A 22 -6.78 8.50 -11.98
C ALA A 22 -7.67 7.26 -11.89
N SER A 23 -8.64 7.15 -12.81
CA SER A 23 -9.54 6.00 -12.87
C SER A 23 -8.77 4.71 -13.13
N LEU A 24 -7.83 4.72 -14.08
CA LEU A 24 -6.97 3.57 -14.35
C LEU A 24 -6.12 3.19 -13.14
N ALA A 25 -5.55 4.18 -12.44
CA ALA A 25 -4.76 3.95 -11.22
C ALA A 25 -5.61 3.28 -10.12
N LEU A 26 -6.83 3.78 -9.88
CA LEU A 26 -7.74 3.21 -8.90
C LEU A 26 -8.18 1.79 -9.30
N PHE A 27 -8.52 1.57 -10.57
CA PHE A 27 -8.87 0.24 -11.08
C PHE A 27 -7.71 -0.75 -10.92
N ALA A 28 -6.48 -0.35 -11.25
CA ALA A 28 -5.30 -1.17 -11.05
C ALA A 28 -5.06 -1.47 -9.56
N ALA A 29 -5.26 -0.49 -8.67
CA ALA A 29 -5.16 -0.68 -7.22
C ALA A 29 -6.14 -1.75 -6.73
N LEU A 30 -7.41 -1.64 -7.15
CA LEU A 30 -8.45 -2.60 -6.80
C LEU A 30 -8.17 -3.98 -7.40
N PHE A 31 -7.71 -4.04 -8.65
CA PHE A 31 -7.39 -5.29 -9.33
C PHE A 31 -6.29 -6.06 -8.60
N VAL A 32 -5.16 -5.40 -8.28
CA VAL A 32 -4.06 -6.04 -7.54
C VAL A 32 -4.49 -6.45 -6.13
N PHE A 33 -5.32 -5.63 -5.47
CA PHE A 33 -5.86 -5.96 -4.15
C PHE A 33 -6.72 -7.23 -4.17
N TRP A 34 -7.60 -7.38 -5.18
CA TRP A 34 -8.51 -8.52 -5.28
C TRP A 34 -7.85 -9.77 -5.89
N ALA A 35 -6.90 -9.60 -6.80
CA ALA A 35 -6.17 -10.72 -7.41
C ALA A 35 -5.26 -11.44 -6.40
N GLY A 36 -4.85 -10.75 -5.33
CA GLY A 36 -3.90 -11.27 -4.35
C GLY A 36 -2.45 -11.14 -4.83
N PRO A 37 -1.48 -11.55 -4.00
CA PRO A 37 -0.06 -11.46 -4.33
C PRO A 37 0.28 -12.39 -5.49
N PHE A 38 0.95 -11.85 -6.49
CA PHE A 38 1.39 -12.63 -7.65
C PHE A 38 2.69 -13.38 -7.38
N ALA A 39 3.52 -12.88 -6.47
CA ALA A 39 4.74 -13.55 -6.07
C ALA A 39 4.44 -14.77 -5.18
N PRO A 40 5.19 -15.89 -5.34
CA PRO A 40 5.05 -17.06 -4.47
C PRO A 40 5.25 -16.66 -3.01
N GLN A 41 4.22 -16.88 -2.19
CA GLN A 41 4.29 -16.59 -0.77
C GLN A 41 4.68 -17.86 -0.01
N GLN A 42 5.64 -17.73 0.90
CA GLN A 42 5.89 -18.76 1.88
C GLN A 42 4.69 -18.86 2.83
N THR A 43 4.45 -20.05 3.38
CA THR A 43 3.40 -20.20 4.38
C THR A 43 3.79 -19.44 5.65
N ALA A 44 2.81 -18.81 6.31
CA ALA A 44 3.07 -18.01 7.50
C ALA A 44 3.82 -18.80 8.59
N GLY A 45 3.55 -20.10 8.74
CA GLY A 45 4.25 -20.95 9.70
C GLY A 45 5.74 -21.13 9.39
N VAL A 46 6.11 -21.23 8.11
CA VAL A 46 7.52 -21.31 7.69
C VAL A 46 8.23 -19.98 7.93
N SER A 47 7.63 -18.86 7.50
CA SER A 47 8.22 -17.54 7.72
C SER A 47 8.42 -17.22 9.21
N LEU A 48 7.45 -17.58 10.05
CA LEU A 48 7.56 -17.41 11.51
C LEU A 48 8.62 -18.33 12.13
N GLY A 49 8.71 -19.58 11.65
CA GLY A 49 9.73 -20.53 12.11
C GLY A 49 11.16 -20.10 11.75
N GLU A 50 11.36 -19.62 10.51
CA GLU A 50 12.63 -19.07 10.06
C GLU A 50 13.04 -17.84 10.88
N LEU A 51 12.10 -16.92 11.12
CA LEU A 51 12.33 -15.75 11.98
C LEU A 51 12.74 -16.15 13.41
N ALA A 52 12.03 -17.11 14.03
CA ALA A 52 12.36 -17.60 15.36
C ALA A 52 13.75 -18.25 15.41
N ALA A 53 14.09 -19.07 14.41
CA ALA A 53 15.41 -19.67 14.28
C ALA A 53 16.50 -18.62 14.07
N GLU A 54 16.23 -17.57 13.30
CA GLU A 54 17.16 -16.47 13.07
C GLU A 54 17.42 -15.66 14.35
N ILE A 55 16.39 -15.38 15.14
CA ILE A 55 16.50 -14.74 16.46
C ILE A 55 17.31 -15.62 17.43
N GLY A 56 17.05 -16.93 17.47
CA GLY A 56 17.83 -17.87 18.27
C GLY A 56 19.30 -17.90 17.87
N LYS A 57 19.59 -17.94 16.56
CA LYS A 57 20.98 -17.90 16.06
C LYS A 57 21.65 -16.57 16.34
N SER A 58 20.95 -15.44 16.17
CA SER A 58 21.52 -14.11 16.38
C SER A 58 21.84 -13.85 17.86
N THR A 59 20.96 -14.26 18.76
CA THR A 59 21.19 -14.18 20.22
C THR A 59 22.39 -15.03 20.65
N LEU A 60 22.52 -16.27 20.15
CA LEU A 60 23.69 -17.12 20.42
C LEU A 60 24.99 -16.51 19.89
N ARG A 61 24.98 -15.94 18.67
CA ARG A 61 26.18 -15.27 18.12
C ARG A 61 26.57 -14.03 18.92
N ALA A 62 25.58 -13.22 19.32
CA ALA A 62 25.81 -12.05 20.16
C ALA A 62 26.39 -12.44 21.53
N ALA A 63 25.87 -13.50 22.16
CA ALA A 63 26.41 -14.03 23.40
C ALA A 63 27.85 -14.57 23.25
N ALA A 64 28.18 -15.11 22.08
CA ALA A 64 29.52 -15.58 21.74
C ALA A 64 30.48 -14.46 21.28
N GLY A 65 30.03 -13.20 21.23
CA GLY A 65 30.84 -12.07 20.76
C GLY A 65 31.19 -12.12 19.26
N MET A 66 30.47 -12.91 18.47
CA MET A 66 30.67 -13.01 17.02
C MET A 66 29.94 -11.87 16.30
N GLU A 67 30.53 -11.42 15.19
CA GLU A 67 29.89 -10.43 14.31
C GLU A 67 28.60 -10.98 13.71
N GLN A 68 27.62 -10.09 13.55
CA GLN A 68 26.36 -10.44 12.89
C GLN A 68 26.55 -10.43 11.37
N PRO A 69 25.90 -11.36 10.64
CA PRO A 69 25.89 -11.34 9.18
C PRO A 69 25.40 -10.00 8.64
N GLU A 70 25.97 -9.54 7.52
CA GLU A 70 25.51 -8.30 6.89
C GLU A 70 24.04 -8.42 6.42
N PRO A 71 23.25 -7.34 6.55
CA PRO A 71 21.87 -7.32 6.07
C PRO A 71 21.80 -7.60 4.56
N VAL A 72 21.18 -8.72 4.19
CA VAL A 72 20.93 -9.03 2.78
C VAL A 72 19.74 -8.20 2.29
N ALA A 73 19.94 -7.42 1.23
CA ALA A 73 18.86 -6.66 0.61
C ALA A 73 17.76 -7.61 0.10
N ARG A 74 16.52 -7.36 0.51
CA ARG A 74 15.36 -8.08 -0.02
C ARG A 74 15.22 -7.77 -1.51
N ALA A 75 15.16 -8.82 -2.34
CA ALA A 75 14.85 -8.67 -3.76
C ALA A 75 13.42 -8.12 -3.91
N ARG A 76 13.26 -7.07 -4.73
CA ARG A 76 11.92 -6.54 -5.05
C ARG A 76 11.19 -7.53 -5.95
N ASP A 77 9.96 -7.81 -5.60
CA ASP A 77 9.09 -8.70 -6.37
C ASP A 77 8.15 -7.91 -7.31
N LEU A 78 7.35 -8.64 -8.09
CA LEU A 78 6.39 -8.04 -9.02
C LEU A 78 5.34 -7.19 -8.28
N ASP A 79 4.95 -7.61 -7.08
CA ASP A 79 3.97 -6.92 -6.25
C ASP A 79 4.48 -5.54 -5.80
N ASP A 80 5.78 -5.42 -5.47
CA ASP A 80 6.43 -4.15 -5.18
C ASP A 80 6.34 -3.17 -6.37
N PHE A 81 6.65 -3.64 -7.59
CA PHE A 81 6.59 -2.81 -8.79
C PHE A 81 5.16 -2.38 -9.13
N LEU A 82 4.17 -3.26 -8.95
CA LEU A 82 2.76 -2.94 -9.15
C LEU A 82 2.28 -1.86 -8.17
N ARG A 83 2.65 -1.97 -6.89
CA ARG A 83 2.30 -0.98 -5.87
C ARG A 83 2.90 0.39 -6.19
N ILE A 84 4.18 0.43 -6.55
CA ILE A 84 4.88 1.65 -6.94
C ILE A 84 4.24 2.26 -8.20
N GLY A 85 3.92 1.43 -9.21
CA GLY A 85 3.29 1.87 -10.44
C GLY A 85 1.94 2.53 -10.21
N VAL A 86 1.08 1.92 -9.39
CA VAL A 86 -0.22 2.48 -9.02
C VAL A 86 -0.08 3.81 -8.27
N ALA A 87 0.86 3.90 -7.32
CA ALA A 87 1.11 5.14 -6.57
C ALA A 87 1.60 6.26 -7.49
N MET A 88 2.51 5.95 -8.43
CA MET A 88 3.01 6.89 -9.42
C MET A 88 1.91 7.37 -10.36
N LEU A 89 1.05 6.48 -10.86
CA LEU A 89 -0.08 6.85 -11.72
C LEU A 89 -1.09 7.72 -10.98
N GLY A 90 -1.42 7.38 -9.73
CA GLY A 90 -2.28 8.20 -8.87
C GLY A 90 -1.72 9.60 -8.65
N GLY A 91 -0.42 9.70 -8.35
CA GLY A 91 0.28 10.98 -8.17
C GLY A 91 0.31 11.83 -9.45
N LEU A 92 0.65 11.22 -10.59
CA LEU A 92 0.64 11.89 -11.89
C LEU A 92 -0.76 12.42 -12.24
N ALA A 93 -1.79 11.62 -11.97
CA ALA A 93 -3.17 12.03 -12.21
C ALA A 93 -3.55 13.28 -11.40
N ILE A 94 -3.16 13.34 -10.12
CA ILE A 94 -3.39 14.51 -9.25
C ILE A 94 -2.73 15.75 -9.84
N VAL A 95 -1.47 15.64 -10.29
CA VAL A 95 -0.72 16.77 -10.87
C VAL A 95 -1.38 17.25 -12.17
N ILE A 96 -1.74 16.34 -13.08
CA ILE A 96 -2.38 16.68 -14.36
C ILE A 96 -3.74 17.34 -14.12
N SER A 97 -4.54 16.79 -13.20
CA SER A 97 -5.80 17.38 -12.77
C SER A 97 -5.63 18.77 -12.17
N ALA A 98 -4.61 18.99 -11.34
CA ALA A 98 -4.31 20.32 -10.79
C ALA A 98 -3.95 21.32 -11.90
N VAL A 99 -3.16 20.92 -12.90
CA VAL A 99 -2.84 21.76 -14.07
C VAL A 99 -4.10 22.15 -14.84
N GLY A 100 -5.08 21.25 -15.00
CA GLY A 100 -6.37 21.57 -15.61
C GLY A 100 -7.15 22.66 -14.85
N ILE A 101 -7.09 22.66 -13.51
CA ILE A 101 -7.69 23.73 -12.69
C ILE A 101 -6.94 25.05 -12.88
N LEU A 102 -5.60 25.02 -12.86
CA LEU A 102 -4.75 26.21 -13.05
C LEU A 102 -4.92 26.83 -14.43
N ARG A 103 -5.20 26.02 -15.47
CA ARG A 103 -5.50 26.50 -16.83
C ARG A 103 -6.92 27.03 -17.01
N HIS A 104 -7.68 27.19 -15.93
CA HIS A 104 -9.07 27.64 -15.97
C HIS A 104 -9.99 26.76 -16.83
N GLU A 105 -9.69 25.46 -16.97
CA GLU A 105 -10.56 24.51 -17.65
C GLU A 105 -11.82 24.20 -16.80
N LYS A 106 -12.78 23.46 -17.39
CA LYS A 106 -13.94 22.96 -16.65
C LYS A 106 -13.48 22.18 -15.42
N ARG A 107 -13.81 22.71 -14.24
CA ARG A 107 -13.34 22.18 -12.94
C ARG A 107 -13.84 20.77 -12.61
N ARG A 108 -15.02 20.37 -13.13
CA ARG A 108 -15.65 19.08 -12.82
C ARG A 108 -14.74 17.87 -13.09
N PRO A 109 -14.23 17.64 -14.33
CA PRO A 109 -13.34 16.53 -14.62
C PRO A 109 -12.00 16.62 -13.86
N ALA A 110 -11.47 17.83 -13.72
CA ALA A 110 -10.20 18.06 -13.02
C ALA A 110 -10.29 17.67 -11.53
N ILE A 111 -11.34 18.13 -10.82
CA ILE A 111 -11.59 17.76 -9.42
C ILE A 111 -11.84 16.25 -9.30
N ALA A 112 -12.61 15.66 -10.21
CA ALA A 112 -12.86 14.22 -10.20
C ALA A 112 -11.55 13.41 -10.30
N GLY A 113 -10.65 13.77 -11.23
CA GLY A 113 -9.34 13.11 -11.33
C GLY A 113 -8.48 13.30 -10.09
N MET A 114 -8.50 14.47 -9.46
CA MET A 114 -7.76 14.71 -8.21
C MET A 114 -8.29 13.86 -7.06
N VAL A 115 -9.60 13.79 -6.87
CA VAL A 115 -10.24 12.99 -5.82
C VAL A 115 -9.99 11.50 -6.04
N ILE A 116 -10.17 11.01 -7.27
CA ILE A 116 -9.95 9.60 -7.60
C ILE A 116 -8.47 9.22 -7.45
N GLY A 117 -7.55 10.06 -7.93
CA GLY A 117 -6.11 9.81 -7.79
C GLY A 117 -5.67 9.78 -6.32
N THR A 118 -6.20 10.70 -5.52
CA THR A 118 -5.98 10.71 -4.05
C THR A 118 -6.58 9.46 -3.42
N GLY A 119 -7.79 9.07 -3.82
CA GLY A 119 -8.45 7.85 -3.36
C GLY A 119 -7.65 6.59 -3.68
N ALA A 120 -7.01 6.49 -4.84
CA ALA A 120 -6.16 5.36 -5.20
C ALA A 120 -4.96 5.22 -4.26
N ILE A 121 -4.28 6.33 -3.95
CA ILE A 121 -3.14 6.33 -3.03
C ILE A 121 -3.61 5.99 -1.60
N LEU A 122 -4.67 6.65 -1.12
CA LEU A 122 -5.22 6.40 0.21
C LEU A 122 -5.71 4.96 0.36
N PHE A 123 -6.28 4.35 -0.68
CA PHE A 123 -6.70 2.96 -0.68
C PHE A 123 -5.52 2.01 -0.46
N GLN A 124 -4.36 2.25 -1.09
CA GLN A 124 -3.16 1.44 -0.85
C GLN A 124 -2.68 1.53 0.59
N PHE A 125 -2.63 2.75 1.15
CA PHE A 125 -2.25 2.95 2.55
C PHE A 125 -3.26 2.31 3.52
N PHE A 126 -4.55 2.45 3.24
CA PHE A 126 -5.60 1.81 4.01
C PHE A 126 -5.48 0.30 4.01
N ALA A 127 -5.32 -0.33 2.84
CA ALA A 127 -5.16 -1.77 2.71
C ALA A 127 -3.93 -2.26 3.51
N PHE A 128 -2.80 -1.59 3.36
CA PHE A 128 -1.59 -1.90 4.12
C PHE A 128 -1.81 -1.80 5.64
N ALA A 129 -2.36 -0.67 6.11
CA ALA A 129 -2.62 -0.45 7.53
C ALA A 129 -3.63 -1.47 8.10
N PHE A 130 -4.67 -1.78 7.33
CA PHE A 130 -5.69 -2.75 7.72
C PHE A 130 -5.09 -4.15 7.91
N PHE A 131 -4.30 -4.64 6.96
CA PHE A 131 -3.65 -5.94 7.09
C PHE A 131 -2.56 -5.96 8.16
N ALA A 132 -1.81 -4.86 8.35
CA ALA A 132 -0.86 -4.75 9.45
C ALA A 132 -1.57 -4.86 10.81
N LEU A 133 -2.72 -4.19 10.97
CA LEU A 133 -3.54 -4.28 12.18
C LEU A 133 -4.06 -5.71 12.39
N LEU A 134 -4.58 -6.36 11.34
CA LEU A 134 -4.98 -7.77 11.42
C LEU A 134 -3.82 -8.67 11.82
N GLY A 135 -2.63 -8.45 11.27
CA GLY A 135 -1.41 -9.18 11.63
C GLY A 135 -1.08 -9.05 13.12
N VAL A 136 -1.16 -7.83 13.67
CA VAL A 136 -0.97 -7.60 15.12
C VAL A 136 -2.01 -8.33 15.95
N LEU A 137 -3.29 -8.31 15.54
CA LEU A 137 -4.35 -9.03 16.25
C LEU A 137 -4.11 -10.55 16.24
N VAL A 138 -3.67 -11.10 15.11
CA VAL A 138 -3.33 -12.52 15.00
C VAL A 138 -2.15 -12.87 15.90
N ILE A 139 -1.08 -12.06 15.92
CA ILE A 139 0.06 -12.28 16.82
C ILE A 139 -0.38 -12.24 18.28
N MET A 140 -1.20 -11.26 18.68
CA MET A 140 -1.74 -11.18 20.04
C MET A 140 -2.55 -12.41 20.42
N ALA A 141 -3.41 -12.89 19.51
CA ALA A 141 -4.20 -14.11 19.74
C ALA A 141 -3.29 -15.35 19.90
N LEU A 142 -2.24 -15.47 19.10
CA LEU A 142 -1.27 -16.57 19.19
C LEU A 142 -0.48 -16.53 20.50
N LEU A 143 0.01 -15.35 20.90
CA LEU A 143 0.76 -15.19 22.16
C LEU A 143 -0.11 -15.56 23.37
N ASN A 144 -1.38 -15.17 23.37
CA ASN A 144 -2.31 -15.54 24.44
C ASN A 144 -2.53 -17.07 24.47
N SER A 145 -2.74 -17.68 23.31
CA SER A 145 -2.89 -19.14 23.21
C SER A 145 -1.66 -19.89 23.69
N PHE A 146 -0.44 -19.40 23.41
CA PHE A 146 0.79 -20.01 23.92
C PHE A 146 0.96 -19.81 25.42
N SER A 147 0.64 -18.63 25.95
CA SER A 147 0.67 -18.37 27.40
C SER A 147 -0.22 -19.33 28.17
N ASP A 148 -1.44 -19.59 27.67
CA ASP A 148 -2.37 -20.54 28.29
C ASP A 148 -1.83 -21.98 28.26
N VAL A 149 -1.23 -22.40 27.15
CA VAL A 149 -0.63 -23.73 27.01
C VAL A 149 0.62 -23.89 27.90
N PHE A 150 1.52 -22.91 27.92
CA PHE A 150 2.73 -22.94 28.74
C PHE A 150 2.42 -22.88 30.23
N SER A 151 1.47 -22.04 30.66
CA SER A 151 1.02 -22.00 32.06
C SER A 151 0.37 -23.32 32.48
N GLY A 152 -0.42 -23.96 31.61
CA GLY A 152 -0.97 -25.29 31.87
C GLY A 152 0.07 -26.41 31.94
N LEU A 153 1.21 -26.28 31.24
CA LEU A 153 2.27 -27.30 31.21
C LEU A 153 3.36 -27.11 32.27
N PHE A 154 3.65 -25.87 32.68
CA PHE A 154 4.77 -25.53 33.56
C PHE A 154 4.38 -24.74 34.81
N GLY A 155 3.13 -24.26 34.90
CA GLY A 155 2.66 -23.35 35.95
C GLY A 155 1.83 -24.02 37.06
N GLY A 156 2.15 -25.27 37.40
CA GLY A 156 1.65 -25.89 38.64
C GLY A 156 2.26 -25.25 39.88
#